data_AF-A0A6L3XW84-F1
#
_entry.id   AF-A0A6L3XW84-F1
#
_cell.length_a   1.000
_cell.length_b   1.000
_cell.length_c   1.000
_cell.angle_alpha   90.00
_cell.angle_beta   90.00
_cell.angle_gamma   90.00
#
_symmetry.space_group_name_H-M   'P 1'
#
loop_
_entity.id
_entity.type
_entity.pdbx_description
1 polymer ?
#
loop_
_entity_poly.entity_id
_entity_poly.type
_entity_poly.pdbx_seq_one_letter_code
_entity_poly.pdbx_strand_id
1 'polypeptide(L)'
;MHPRFQAAFSQLAENLQSALAPVLADAHFPALLTADQVTALKQATGLDEDALAFALLPLAAACARADLSHFNVGAIARGVSGTWYFGGNMEFLGATMQ
;
A
#
# COMPACT_ATOMS: atom_id res chain seq x y z
N MET A 1 -12.93 0.59 -4.52
CA MET A 1 -11.99 0.54 -3.39
C MET A 1 -12.42 -0.49 -2.37
N HIS A 2 -11.51 -1.42 -2.03
CA HIS A 2 -11.72 -2.40 -0.95
C HIS A 2 -11.75 -1.69 0.42
N PRO A 3 -12.68 -2.02 1.35
CA PRO A 3 -12.86 -1.31 2.62
C PRO A 3 -11.59 -1.17 3.48
N ARG A 4 -10.73 -2.19 3.49
CA ARG A 4 -9.43 -2.18 4.18
C ARG A 4 -8.59 -0.91 3.92
N PHE A 5 -8.66 -0.34 2.72
CA PHE A 5 -7.85 0.83 2.36
C PHE A 5 -8.51 2.16 2.75
N GLN A 6 -9.78 2.21 3.10
CA GLN A 6 -10.53 3.45 3.22
C GLN A 6 -9.99 4.39 4.31
N ALA A 7 -9.63 3.84 5.48
CA ALA A 7 -9.04 4.60 6.57
C ALA A 7 -7.61 5.08 6.28
N ALA A 8 -6.81 4.26 5.61
CA ALA A 8 -5.45 4.65 5.21
C ALA A 8 -5.47 5.70 4.09
N PHE A 9 -6.38 5.55 3.13
CA PHE A 9 -6.54 6.45 1.99
C PHE A 9 -6.91 7.87 2.43
N SER A 10 -7.82 8.02 3.40
CA SER A 10 -8.26 9.35 3.87
C SER A 10 -7.16 10.13 4.59
N GLN A 11 -6.06 9.48 5.00
CA GLN A 11 -4.92 10.11 5.66
C GLN A 11 -3.83 10.58 4.70
N LEU A 12 -3.93 10.22 3.40
CA LEU A 12 -2.94 10.61 2.41
C LEU A 12 -3.09 12.09 2.01
N ALA A 13 -2.04 12.69 1.47
CA ALA A 13 -2.12 14.01 0.86
C ALA A 13 -3.11 14.03 -0.32
N GLU A 14 -3.81 15.15 -0.52
CA GLU A 14 -4.91 15.26 -1.50
C GLU A 14 -4.48 14.96 -2.94
N ASN A 15 -3.28 15.39 -3.33
CA ASN A 15 -2.70 15.07 -4.64
C ASN A 15 -2.45 13.56 -4.82
N LEU A 16 -1.96 12.89 -3.77
CA LEU A 16 -1.74 11.45 -3.79
C LEU A 16 -3.06 10.67 -3.77
N GLN A 17 -4.05 11.12 -3.00
CA GLN A 17 -5.41 10.56 -3.03
C GLN A 17 -5.99 10.62 -4.44
N SER A 18 -5.93 11.80 -5.07
CA SER A 18 -6.47 12.01 -6.42
C SER A 18 -5.82 11.10 -7.45
N ALA A 19 -4.50 10.93 -7.38
CA ALA A 19 -3.75 10.08 -8.29
C ALA A 19 -3.96 8.57 -8.04
N LEU A 20 -4.17 8.16 -6.79
CA LEU A 20 -4.41 6.75 -6.41
C LEU A 20 -5.86 6.31 -6.56
N ALA A 21 -6.83 7.22 -6.46
CA ALA A 21 -8.25 6.91 -6.55
C ALA A 21 -8.61 5.99 -7.73
N PRO A 22 -8.15 6.22 -8.97
CA PRO A 22 -8.45 5.32 -10.09
C PRO A 22 -7.76 3.95 -9.96
N VAL A 23 -6.58 3.88 -9.35
CA VAL A 23 -5.84 2.63 -9.13
C VAL A 23 -6.53 1.75 -8.09
N LEU A 24 -6.97 2.37 -6.99
CA LEU A 24 -7.69 1.70 -5.90
C LEU A 24 -9.19 1.54 -6.17
N ALA A 25 -9.70 2.02 -7.31
CA ALA A 25 -11.10 1.89 -7.67
C ALA A 25 -11.49 0.42 -7.83
N ASP A 26 -10.59 -0.40 -8.38
CA ASP A 26 -10.77 -1.84 -8.52
C ASP A 26 -11.02 -2.51 -7.16
N ALA A 27 -12.12 -3.27 -7.06
CA ALA A 27 -12.47 -4.03 -5.87
C ALA A 27 -11.45 -5.15 -5.57
N HIS A 28 -10.76 -5.63 -6.61
CA HIS A 28 -9.73 -6.67 -6.55
C HIS A 28 -8.33 -6.10 -6.77
N PHE A 29 -8.10 -4.83 -6.42
CA PHE A 29 -6.77 -4.21 -6.47
C PHE A 29 -5.70 -5.18 -5.90
N PRO A 30 -4.71 -5.61 -6.70
CA PRO A 30 -3.83 -6.72 -6.37
C PRO A 30 -2.73 -6.39 -5.35
N ALA A 31 -2.83 -5.26 -4.65
CA ALA A 31 -1.83 -4.78 -3.71
C ALA A 31 -0.43 -4.61 -4.35
N LEU A 32 -0.40 -4.17 -5.61
CA LEU A 32 0.82 -3.83 -6.33
C LEU A 32 0.60 -2.63 -7.24
N LEU A 33 1.68 -1.94 -7.60
CA LEU A 33 1.70 -0.84 -8.56
C LEU A 33 2.66 -1.18 -9.69
N THR A 34 2.21 -1.05 -10.94
CA THR A 34 3.09 -1.20 -12.11
C THR A 34 4.09 -0.05 -12.21
N ALA A 35 5.17 -0.23 -12.97
CA ALA A 35 6.16 0.83 -13.20
C ALA A 35 5.53 2.12 -13.77
N ASP A 36 4.55 1.98 -14.66
CA ASP A 36 3.81 3.12 -15.24
C ASP A 36 2.96 3.83 -14.19
N GLN A 37 2.28 3.08 -13.32
CA GLN A 37 1.50 3.65 -12.21
C GLN A 37 2.41 4.38 -11.22
N VAL A 38 3.56 3.80 -10.85
CA VAL A 38 4.55 4.46 -9.98
C VAL A 38 5.04 5.76 -10.63
N THR A 39 5.34 5.74 -11.92
CA THR A 39 5.77 6.93 -12.66
C THR A 39 4.71 8.03 -12.66
N ALA A 40 3.45 7.67 -12.93
CA ALA A 40 2.33 8.60 -12.90
C ALA A 40 2.12 9.21 -11.50
N LEU A 41 2.26 8.41 -10.45
CA LEU A 41 2.17 8.88 -9.06
C LEU A 41 3.28 9.87 -8.71
N LYS A 42 4.53 9.58 -9.11
CA LYS A 42 5.66 10.52 -8.91
C LYS A 42 5.41 11.84 -9.64
N GLN A 43 4.93 11.80 -10.88
CA GLN A 43 4.63 13.02 -11.65
C GLN A 43 3.50 13.84 -11.02
N ALA A 44 2.43 13.19 -10.55
CA ALA A 44 1.29 13.88 -9.94
C ALA A 44 1.62 14.48 -8.57
N THR A 45 2.56 13.89 -7.83
CA THR A 45 2.87 14.30 -6.46
C THR A 45 4.15 15.13 -6.33
N GLY A 46 5.05 15.06 -7.32
CA GLY A 46 6.40 15.63 -7.23
C GLY A 46 7.33 14.87 -6.28
N LEU A 47 6.91 13.72 -5.76
CA LEU A 47 7.71 12.90 -4.85
C LEU A 47 8.74 12.08 -5.63
N ASP A 48 9.92 11.90 -5.04
CA ASP A 48 10.85 10.86 -5.46
C ASP A 48 10.35 9.47 -5.01
N GLU A 49 11.08 8.42 -5.37
CA GLU A 49 10.68 7.04 -5.08
C GLU A 49 10.67 6.72 -3.58
N ASP A 50 11.60 7.27 -2.82
CA ASP A 50 11.69 6.98 -1.40
C ASP A 50 10.57 7.66 -0.64
N ALA A 51 10.34 8.94 -0.90
CA ALA A 51 9.24 9.68 -0.33
C ALA A 51 7.88 9.11 -0.75
N LEU A 52 7.70 8.70 -2.01
CA LEU A 52 6.48 8.06 -2.46
C LEU A 52 6.27 6.71 -1.75
N ALA A 53 7.31 5.89 -1.60
CA ALA A 53 7.19 4.62 -0.88
C ALA A 53 6.79 4.84 0.58
N PHE A 54 7.40 5.79 1.29
CA PHE A 54 7.02 6.13 2.65
C PHE A 54 5.57 6.60 2.74
N ALA A 55 5.12 7.45 1.81
CA ALA A 55 3.75 7.93 1.77
C ALA A 55 2.72 6.80 1.52
N LEU A 56 3.12 5.72 0.84
CA LEU A 56 2.27 4.57 0.54
C LEU A 56 2.26 3.48 1.62
N LEU A 57 3.17 3.52 2.62
CA LEU A 57 3.23 2.51 3.69
C LEU A 57 1.90 2.29 4.43
N PRO A 58 1.06 3.31 4.71
CA PRO A 58 -0.25 3.08 5.32
C PRO A 58 -1.16 2.15 4.50
N LEU A 59 -1.09 2.21 3.17
CA LEU A 59 -1.85 1.31 2.30
C LEU A 59 -1.29 -0.11 2.35
N ALA A 60 0.04 -0.29 2.42
CA ALA A 60 0.63 -1.60 2.62
C ALA A 60 0.26 -2.20 3.99
N ALA A 61 0.29 -1.39 5.05
CA ALA A 61 -0.09 -1.82 6.40
C ALA A 61 -1.58 -2.21 6.49
N ALA A 62 -2.45 -1.60 5.68
CA ALA A 62 -3.85 -2.00 5.56
C ALA A 62 -4.05 -3.41 4.97
N CYS A 63 -3.01 -4.03 4.42
CA CYS A 63 -3.03 -5.44 3.99
C CYS A 63 -2.69 -6.43 5.12
N ALA A 64 -2.24 -5.96 6.29
CA ALA A 64 -1.88 -6.81 7.41
C ALA A 64 -3.07 -7.61 7.96
N ARG A 65 -2.75 -8.76 8.55
CA ARG A 65 -3.64 -9.64 9.31
C ARG A 65 -3.03 -9.90 10.68
N ALA A 66 -2.96 -8.85 11.49
CA ALA A 66 -2.39 -8.87 12.84
C ALA A 66 -3.47 -9.24 13.88
N ASP A 67 -4.04 -10.43 13.75
CA ASP A 67 -5.19 -10.88 14.54
C ASP A 67 -4.83 -11.09 16.04
N LEU A 68 -3.54 -11.14 16.41
CA LEU A 68 -3.07 -11.30 17.78
C LEU A 68 -2.52 -10.00 18.39
N SER A 69 -1.61 -9.33 17.69
CA SER A 69 -0.90 -8.16 18.21
C SER A 69 -1.66 -6.85 18.00
N HIS A 70 -2.57 -6.82 17.02
CA HIS A 70 -3.19 -5.61 16.50
C HIS A 70 -2.17 -4.56 16.03
N PHE A 71 -0.94 -4.99 15.73
CA PHE A 71 0.14 -4.14 15.25
C PHE A 71 0.32 -4.35 13.74
N ASN A 72 -0.33 -3.51 12.94
CA ASN A 72 -0.28 -3.58 11.48
C ASN A 72 1.04 -3.01 10.95
N VAL A 73 1.86 -3.86 10.34
CA VAL A 73 3.13 -3.50 9.70
C VAL A 73 3.00 -3.68 8.19
N GLY A 74 3.31 -2.62 7.44
CA GLY A 74 3.34 -2.63 5.98
C GLY A 74 4.77 -2.60 5.45
N ALA A 75 5.00 -3.24 4.31
CA ALA A 75 6.24 -3.17 3.55
C ALA A 75 5.95 -2.98 2.06
N ILE A 76 6.89 -2.35 1.35
CA ILE A 76 6.83 -2.21 -0.12
C ILE A 76 8.14 -2.73 -0.70
N ALA A 77 8.06 -3.81 -1.46
CA ALA A 77 9.20 -4.33 -2.22
C ALA A 77 9.22 -3.71 -3.62
N ARG A 78 10.37 -3.18 -4.04
CA ARG A 78 10.56 -2.62 -5.39
C ARG A 78 11.27 -3.65 -6.25
N GLY A 79 10.52 -4.26 -7.17
CA GLY A 79 11.08 -5.20 -8.13
C GLY A 79 12.02 -4.51 -9.11
N VAL A 80 13.02 -5.23 -9.61
CA VAL A 80 13.92 -4.73 -10.67
C VAL A 80 13.16 -4.39 -11.98
N SER A 81 11.93 -4.89 -12.13
CA SER A 81 11.01 -4.51 -13.21
C SER A 81 10.40 -3.11 -13.05
N GLY A 82 10.59 -2.45 -11.90
CA GLY A 82 9.90 -1.21 -11.53
C GLY A 82 8.54 -1.43 -10.86
N THR A 83 8.04 -2.67 -10.80
CA THR A 83 6.79 -3.01 -10.09
C THR A 83 7.00 -2.92 -8.58
N TRP A 84 6.08 -2.27 -7.88
CA TRP A 84 6.08 -2.21 -6.42
C TRP A 84 5.04 -3.16 -5.85
N TYR A 85 5.43 -4.00 -4.89
CA TYR A 85 4.59 -5.02 -4.27
C TYR A 85 4.36 -4.69 -2.81
N PHE A 86 3.11 -4.63 -2.37
CA PHE A 86 2.79 -4.40 -0.96
C PHE A 86 2.83 -5.73 -0.21
N GLY A 87 3.30 -5.67 1.04
CA GLY A 87 3.25 -6.76 2.00
C GLY A 87 2.74 -6.25 3.34
N GLY A 88 2.10 -7.15 4.10
CA GLY A 88 1.68 -6.90 5.47
C GLY A 88 1.98 -8.12 6.35
N ASN A 89 2.21 -7.90 7.65
CA ASN A 89 2.39 -9.02 8.58
C ASN A 89 1.11 -9.86 8.71
N MET A 90 1.28 -11.15 8.98
CA MET A 90 0.18 -12.11 9.16
C MET A 90 0.41 -12.91 10.43
N GLU A 91 -0.64 -13.03 11.25
CA GLU A 91 -0.66 -13.75 12.51
C GLU A 91 -1.87 -14.68 12.51
N PHE A 92 -1.71 -15.85 13.14
CA PHE A 92 -2.75 -16.90 13.12
C PHE A 92 -3.08 -17.34 14.54
N LEU A 93 -4.29 -17.03 14.98
CA LEU A 93 -4.80 -17.46 16.29
C LEU A 93 -4.77 -18.99 16.39
N GLY A 94 -4.29 -19.51 17.52
CA GLY A 94 -4.20 -20.95 17.76
C GLY A 94 -3.02 -21.66 17.09
N ALA A 95 -2.20 -20.94 16.30
CA ALA A 95 -0.90 -21.43 15.83
C ALA A 95 0.24 -20.89 16.69
N THR A 96 1.43 -21.48 16.58
CA THR A 96 2.64 -21.00 17.25
C THR A 96 3.44 -20.07 16.34
N MET A 97 4.18 -19.12 16.90
CA MET A 97 5.26 -18.44 16.18
C MET A 97 6.45 -19.40 16.10
N GLN A 98 6.93 -19.69 14.89
CA GLN A 98 8.19 -20.40 14.65
C GLN A 98 9.33 -19.42 14.41
#